data_AF-A0A6L5XN52-F1
#
_entry.id   AF-A0A6L5XN52-F1
#
_cell.length_a   1.000
_cell.length_b   1.000
_cell.length_c   1.000
_cell.angle_alpha   90.00
_cell.angle_beta   90.00
_cell.angle_gamma   90.00
#
_symmetry.space_group_name_H-M   'P 1'
#
loop_
_entity.id
_entity.type
_entity.pdbx_description
1 polymer ?
#
loop_
_entity_poly.entity_id
_entity_poly.type
_entity_poly.pdbx_seq_one_letter_code
_entity_poly.pdbx_strand_id
1 'polypeptide(L)' 'MTFAWWHPLAALIPMLPSFWSIWHIWDHEFETPQQRALWLVLVVFLPVLGGIIYIFTGRTKARGKIQR' A
#
# COMPACT_ATOMS: atom_id res chain seq x y z
N MET A 1 -3.15 -3.28 24.15
CA MET A 1 -3.94 -2.27 23.41
C MET A 1 -5.13 -2.96 22.81
N THR A 2 -6.30 -2.51 23.18
CA THR A 2 -7.59 -3.00 22.71
C THR A 2 -7.68 -2.77 21.21
N PHE A 3 -8.18 -3.75 20.47
CA PHE A 3 -8.62 -3.55 19.09
C PHE A 3 -9.76 -2.54 19.13
N ALA A 4 -9.44 -1.27 18.90
CA ALA A 4 -10.40 -0.19 18.86
C ALA A 4 -10.95 -0.04 17.45
N TRP A 5 -12.21 0.35 17.35
CA TRP A 5 -12.94 0.53 16.09
C TRP A 5 -12.26 1.51 15.11
N TRP A 6 -11.34 2.37 15.58
CA TRP A 6 -10.62 3.34 14.76
C TRP A 6 -9.35 2.79 14.08
N HIS A 7 -8.85 1.60 14.45
CA HIS A 7 -7.63 1.03 13.83
C HIS A 7 -7.74 0.87 12.31
N PRO A 8 -8.87 0.43 11.73
CA PRO A 8 -9.05 0.41 10.29
C PRO A 8 -8.95 1.81 9.65
N LEU A 9 -9.46 2.84 10.31
CA LEU A 9 -9.35 4.23 9.84
C LEU A 9 -7.89 4.70 9.82
N ALA A 10 -7.13 4.37 10.87
CA ALA A 10 -5.69 4.66 10.90
C ALA A 10 -4.91 3.93 9.79
N ALA A 11 -5.32 2.71 9.42
CA ALA A 11 -4.73 1.97 8.31
C ALA A 11 -5.07 2.56 6.92
N LEU A 12 -6.16 3.33 6.80
CA LEU A 12 -6.54 4.03 5.56
C LEU A 12 -5.73 5.31 5.32
N ILE A 13 -5.23 5.96 6.37
CA ILE A 13 -4.43 7.19 6.27
C ILE A 13 -3.25 7.03 5.28
N PRO A 14 -2.38 6.01 5.39
CA PRO A 14 -1.27 5.83 4.44
C PRO A 14 -1.73 5.43 3.03
N MET A 15 -2.99 5.06 2.84
CA MET A 15 -3.55 4.70 1.54
C MET A 15 -4.08 5.92 0.76
N LEU A 16 -4.32 7.06 1.44
CA LEU A 16 -4.81 8.29 0.81
C LEU A 16 -3.93 8.79 -0.33
N PRO A 17 -2.58 8.79 -0.23
CA PRO A 17 -1.72 9.18 -1.34
C PRO A 17 -1.91 8.29 -2.57
N SER A 18 -2.06 6.97 -2.37
CA SER A 18 -2.28 6.03 -3.47
C SER A 18 -3.61 6.31 -4.19
N PHE A 19 -4.68 6.56 -3.44
CA PHE A 19 -5.98 6.90 -4.04
C PHE A 19 -5.95 8.24 -4.78
N TRP A 20 -5.31 9.25 -4.20
CA TRP A 20 -5.13 10.55 -4.86
C TRP A 20 -4.30 10.40 -6.15
N SER A 21 -3.22 9.62 -6.12
CA SER A 21 -2.41 9.36 -7.31
C SER A 21 -3.20 8.65 -8.39
N ILE A 22 -4.04 7.65 -8.07
CA ILE A 22 -4.90 6.98 -9.07
C ILE A 22 -5.85 8.00 -9.71
N TRP A 23 -6.49 8.85 -8.90
CA TRP A 23 -7.35 9.91 -9.42
C TRP A 23 -6.58 10.84 -10.36
N HIS A 24 -5.42 11.33 -9.92
CA HIS A 24 -4.58 12.22 -10.70
C HIS A 24 -4.13 11.58 -12.03
N ILE A 25 -3.75 10.30 -12.02
CA ILE A 25 -3.37 9.55 -13.22
C ILE A 25 -4.57 9.36 -14.17
N TRP A 26 -5.79 9.36 -13.65
CA TRP A 26 -6.99 9.29 -14.48
C TRP A 26 -7.36 10.62 -15.13
N ASP A 27 -7.13 11.71 -14.41
CA ASP A 27 -7.52 13.07 -14.79
C ASP A 27 -6.51 13.77 -15.72
N HIS A 28 -5.29 13.23 -15.85
CA HIS A 28 -4.21 13.85 -16.61
C HIS A 28 -3.81 13.04 -17.84
N GLU A 29 -3.43 13.76 -18.90
CA GLU A 29 -2.82 13.17 -20.09
C GLU A 29 -1.37 12.76 -19.82
N PHE A 30 -0.95 11.69 -20.48
CA PHE A 30 0.42 11.19 -20.45
C PHE A 30 0.95 11.15 -21.87
N GLU A 31 2.26 11.36 -22.03
CA GLU A 31 2.92 11.36 -23.35
C GLU A 31 2.70 10.04 -24.11
N THR A 32 2.64 8.93 -23.37
CA THR A 32 2.33 7.61 -23.94
C THR A 32 1.38 6.81 -23.04
N PRO A 33 0.54 5.92 -23.61
CA PRO A 33 -0.28 5.00 -22.82
C PRO A 33 0.54 4.11 -21.87
N GLN A 34 1.75 3.74 -22.26
CA GLN A 34 2.67 2.90 -21.48
C GLN A 34 3.13 3.62 -20.21
N GLN A 35 3.40 4.93 -20.29
CA GLN A 35 3.79 5.71 -19.12
C GLN A 35 2.65 5.79 -18.11
N ARG A 36 1.41 6.01 -18.56
CA ARG A 36 0.22 5.99 -17.70
C ARG A 36 0.06 4.63 -17.01
N ALA A 37 0.20 3.55 -17.78
CA ALA A 37 0.10 2.18 -17.25
C ALA A 37 1.19 1.88 -16.21
N LEU A 38 2.44 2.31 -16.46
CA LEU A 38 3.55 2.14 -15.53
C LEU A 38 3.25 2.81 -14.18
N TRP A 39 2.76 4.05 -14.19
CA TRP A 39 2.41 4.75 -12.94
C TRP A 39 1.26 4.08 -12.19
N LEU A 40 0.22 3.61 -12.89
CA LEU A 40 -0.86 2.85 -12.28
C LEU A 40 -0.35 1.57 -11.62
N VAL A 41 0.52 0.82 -12.31
CA VAL A 41 1.12 -0.41 -11.76
C VAL A 41 1.94 -0.08 -10.50
N LEU A 42 2.78 0.95 -10.55
CA LEU A 42 3.59 1.33 -9.39
C LEU A 42 2.72 1.70 -8.18
N VAL A 43 1.71 2.56 -8.36
CA VAL A 43 0.85 3.03 -7.26
C VAL A 43 0.04 1.90 -6.63
N VAL A 44 -0.43 0.94 -7.42
CA VAL A 44 -1.26 -0.17 -6.94
C VAL A 44 -0.44 -1.31 -6.34
N PHE A 45 0.68 -1.69 -6.97
CA PHE A 45 1.42 -2.90 -6.60
C PHE A 45 2.53 -2.67 -5.58
N LEU A 46 3.08 -1.45 -5.45
CA LEU A 46 4.16 -1.19 -4.48
C LEU A 46 3.80 -1.58 -3.03
N PRO A 47 2.58 -1.28 -2.51
CA PRO A 47 2.16 -1.74 -1.19
C PRO A 47 2.06 -3.27 -1.09
N VAL A 48 1.61 -3.93 -2.16
CA VAL A 48 1.49 -5.39 -2.24
C VAL A 48 2.87 -6.05 -2.19
N LEU A 49 3.84 -5.51 -2.94
CA LEU A 49 5.22 -5.97 -2.92
C LEU A 49 5.83 -5.88 -1.52
N GLY A 50 5.57 -4.79 -0.79
CA GLY A 50 6.00 -4.66 0.61
C GLY A 50 5.45 -5.77 1.50
N GLY A 51 4.16 -6.11 1.33
CA GLY A 51 3.52 -7.22 2.04
C GLY A 51 4.13 -8.58 1.69
N ILE A 52 4.34 -8.85 0.40
CA ILE A 52 4.99 -10.07 -0.08
C ILE A 52 6.39 -10.22 0.52
N ILE A 53 7.22 -9.17 0.44
CA ILE A 53 8.56 -9.16 1.01
C ILE A 53 8.52 -9.47 2.50
N TYR A 54 7.60 -8.86 3.25
CA TYR A 54 7.44 -9.15 4.68
C TYR A 54 7.06 -10.62 4.93
N ILE A 55 6.13 -11.20 4.17
CA ILE A 55 5.68 -12.58 4.35
C ILE A 55 6.84 -13.57 4.16
N PHE A 56 7.65 -13.38 3.13
CA PHE A 56 8.74 -14.31 2.81
C PHE A 56 10.01 -14.08 3.63
N THR A 57 10.31 -12.82 4.01
CA THR A 57 11.59 -12.48 4.66
C THR A 57 11.46 -11.96 6.09
N GLY A 58 10.45 -11.12 6.36
CA GLY A 58 10.25 -10.50 7.67
C GLY A 58 9.63 -11.44 8.68
N ARG A 59 8.64 -12.25 8.25
CA ARG A 59 7.90 -13.18 9.10
C ARG A 59 8.80 -14.22 9.78
N THR A 60 9.81 -14.72 9.07
CA THR A 60 10.75 -15.73 9.62
C THR A 60 11.60 -15.17 10.76
N LYS A 61 11.75 -13.84 10.84
CA LYS A 61 12.48 -13.14 11.90
C LYS A 61 11.62 -12.78 13.12
N ALA A 62 10.32 -13.08 13.09
CA ALA A 62 9.42 -12.76 14.20
C ALA A 62 9.69 -13.66 15.42
N ARG A 63 9.99 -13.05 16.58
CA ARG A 63 10.42 -13.76 17.81
C ARG A 63 9.26 -14.24 18.72
N GLY A 64 8.07 -14.45 18.16
CA GLY A 64 6.86 -14.86 18.87
C GLY A 64 5.81 -13.75 19.00
N LYS A 65 4.62 -14.09 19.52
CA LYS A 65 3.57 -13.10 19.77
C LYS A 65 3.94 -12.24 20.98
N ILE A 66 3.75 -10.92 20.87
CA ILE A 66 3.87 -10.02 22.02
C ILE A 66 2.73 -10.38 22.98
N GLN A 67 3.05 -10.96 24.14
CA GLN A 67 2.11 -11.06 25.26
C GLN A 67 1.89 -9.65 25.80
N ARG A 68 0.70 -9.10 25.58
CA ARG A 68 0.27 -7.78 26.02
C ARG A 68 -0.70 -7.89 27.17
#